data_AF-A0A9D5AI39-F1
#
_entry.id   AF-A0A9D5AI39-F1
#
_cell.length_a   1.000
_cell.length_b   1.000
_cell.length_c   1.000
_cell.angle_alpha   90.00
_cell.angle_beta   90.00
_cell.angle_gamma   90.00
#
_symmetry.space_group_name_H-M   'P 1'
#
loop_
_entity.id
_entity.type
_entity.pdbx_description
1 polymer ?
#
loop_
_entity_poly.entity_id
_entity_poly.type
_entity_poly.pdbx_seq_one_letter_code
_entity_poly.pdbx_strand_id
1 'polypeptide(L)'
;MTSDDIQKELATYCALEVTKVIMEDLGDRQFSVLIDESDTTSESLNDALYGILGKYTLSISRIRGQVYDIALNMRGEFNGFQRNILDENPYAFYDHYYAHHLQLVVVSITSSCSSIHDFFEYISLIVTTTNISCKMRDALTEAQHQNILNKLKSGEISRGMSSHQSSSLTRSEDTRYGSHHTTLLRLDRM
;
A
#
# COMPACT_ATOMS: atom_id res chain seq x y z
N MET A 1 -5.63 8.18 -34.35
CA MET A 1 -5.12 8.13 -32.98
C MET A 1 -6.14 8.84 -32.11
N THR A 2 -6.83 8.13 -31.23
CA THR A 2 -7.75 8.76 -30.25
C THR A 2 -6.91 9.58 -29.26
N SER A 3 -7.38 10.79 -28.93
CA SER A 3 -6.73 11.67 -27.95
C SER A 3 -6.54 10.95 -26.61
N ASP A 4 -5.47 11.25 -25.88
CA ASP A 4 -5.19 10.72 -24.52
C ASP A 4 -6.40 10.93 -23.59
N ASP A 5 -7.05 12.08 -23.70
CA ASP A 5 -8.24 12.42 -22.92
C ASP A 5 -9.41 11.47 -23.18
N ILE A 6 -9.64 11.12 -24.46
CA ILE A 6 -10.72 10.20 -24.87
C ILE A 6 -10.42 8.78 -24.36
N GLN A 7 -9.15 8.39 -24.33
CA GLN A 7 -8.75 7.07 -23.80
C GLN A 7 -8.99 6.97 -22.29
N LYS A 8 -8.67 8.02 -21.53
CA LYS A 8 -8.94 8.09 -20.08
C LYS A 8 -10.43 8.10 -19.78
N GLU A 9 -11.21 8.83 -20.56
CA GLU A 9 -12.66 8.91 -20.39
C GLU A 9 -13.33 7.54 -20.64
N LEU A 10 -12.92 6.84 -21.71
CA LEU A 10 -13.38 5.48 -21.99
C LEU A 10 -12.95 4.47 -20.92
N ALA A 11 -11.70 4.53 -20.46
CA ALA A 11 -11.21 3.66 -19.39
C ALA A 11 -11.99 3.89 -18.08
N THR A 12 -12.27 5.15 -17.76
CA THR A 12 -13.08 5.53 -16.61
C THR A 12 -14.48 4.95 -16.76
N TYR A 13 -15.15 5.18 -17.89
CA TYR A 13 -16.51 4.68 -18.12
C TYR A 13 -16.60 3.14 -18.02
N CYS A 14 -15.65 2.42 -18.60
CA CYS A 14 -15.57 0.96 -18.46
C CYS A 14 -15.41 0.54 -16.98
N ALA A 15 -14.56 1.22 -16.22
CA ALA A 15 -14.40 0.95 -14.80
C ALA A 15 -15.70 1.27 -14.01
N LEU A 16 -16.40 2.34 -14.35
CA LEU A 16 -17.70 2.69 -13.75
C LEU A 16 -18.72 1.57 -13.96
N GLU A 17 -18.88 1.10 -15.20
CA GLU A 17 -19.91 0.12 -15.55
C GLU A 17 -19.61 -1.25 -14.96
N VAL A 18 -18.34 -1.69 -15.02
CA VAL A 18 -17.90 -2.93 -14.37
C VAL A 18 -18.16 -2.89 -12.88
N THR A 19 -17.85 -1.78 -12.22
CA THR A 19 -18.07 -1.66 -10.77
C THR A 19 -19.56 -1.67 -10.43
N LYS A 20 -20.39 -1.02 -11.25
CA LYS A 20 -21.85 -1.02 -11.07
C LYS A 20 -22.41 -2.44 -11.15
N VAL A 21 -22.05 -3.21 -12.18
CA VAL A 21 -22.46 -4.61 -12.33
C VAL A 21 -21.99 -5.46 -11.15
N ILE A 22 -20.75 -5.26 -10.69
CA ILE A 22 -20.21 -5.96 -9.52
C ILE A 22 -21.02 -5.61 -8.26
N MET A 23 -21.39 -4.34 -8.05
CA MET A 23 -22.16 -3.93 -6.88
C MET A 23 -23.59 -4.47 -6.90
N GLU A 24 -24.23 -4.52 -8.08
CA GLU A 24 -25.54 -5.15 -8.25
C GLU A 24 -25.49 -6.66 -7.96
N ASP A 25 -24.45 -7.36 -8.42
CA ASP A 25 -24.29 -8.81 -8.15
C ASP A 25 -23.91 -9.10 -6.70
N LEU A 26 -23.06 -8.27 -6.08
CA LEU A 26 -22.61 -8.47 -4.71
C LEU A 26 -23.75 -8.32 -3.70
N GLY A 27 -24.69 -7.39 -3.90
CA GLY A 27 -25.77 -7.13 -2.94
C GLY A 27 -25.20 -6.73 -1.57
N ASP A 28 -25.51 -7.50 -0.52
CA ASP A 28 -25.00 -7.27 0.85
C ASP A 28 -23.59 -7.86 1.11
N ARG A 29 -22.91 -8.37 0.09
CA ARG A 29 -21.57 -8.95 0.22
C ARG A 29 -20.51 -7.86 0.41
N GLN A 30 -19.40 -8.21 1.06
CA GLN A 30 -18.26 -7.30 1.22
C GLN A 30 -17.66 -6.93 -0.13
N PHE A 31 -17.45 -5.63 -0.33
CA PHE A 31 -16.76 -5.08 -1.49
C PHE A 31 -15.70 -4.06 -1.05
N SER A 32 -14.74 -3.78 -1.92
CA SER A 32 -13.71 -2.77 -1.70
C SER A 32 -13.64 -1.88 -2.91
N VAL A 33 -13.50 -0.57 -2.68
CA VAL A 33 -13.31 0.42 -3.75
C VAL A 33 -11.93 1.04 -3.58
N LEU A 34 -11.19 1.12 -4.68
CA LEU A 34 -9.90 1.81 -4.76
C LEU A 34 -10.11 3.12 -5.50
N ILE A 35 -9.61 4.21 -4.93
CA ILE A 35 -9.62 5.55 -5.53
C ILE A 35 -8.16 5.96 -5.70
N ASP A 36 -7.86 6.50 -6.88
CA ASP A 36 -6.61 7.21 -7.08
C ASP A 36 -6.84 8.68 -6.72
N GLU A 37 -6.22 9.13 -5.63
CA GLU A 37 -6.26 10.53 -5.21
C GLU A 37 -4.85 11.11 -5.12
N SER A 38 -4.62 12.18 -5.90
CA SER A 38 -3.32 12.84 -5.96
C SER A 38 -3.08 13.79 -4.78
N ASP A 39 -4.15 14.27 -4.15
CA ASP A 39 -4.08 15.12 -2.96
C ASP A 39 -4.51 14.34 -1.71
N THR A 40 -3.74 14.50 -0.63
CA THR A 40 -3.93 13.81 0.65
C THR A 40 -4.44 14.74 1.75
N THR A 41 -4.93 15.93 1.40
CA THR A 41 -5.62 16.82 2.33
C THR A 41 -6.89 16.18 2.87
N SER A 42 -7.35 16.61 4.04
CA SER A 42 -8.60 16.09 4.60
C SER A 42 -9.81 16.46 3.73
N GLU A 43 -9.77 17.61 3.05
CA GLU A 43 -10.82 18.07 2.14
C GLU A 43 -10.91 17.18 0.89
N SER A 44 -9.79 16.95 0.19
CA SER A 44 -9.78 16.11 -1.02
C SER A 44 -10.30 14.70 -0.74
N LEU A 45 -9.92 14.12 0.40
CA LEU A 45 -10.35 12.78 0.79
C LEU A 45 -11.85 12.73 1.12
N ASN A 46 -12.40 13.80 1.72
CA ASN A 46 -13.85 13.91 1.95
C ASN A 46 -14.60 13.99 0.63
N ASP A 47 -14.16 14.84 -0.29
CA ASP A 47 -14.78 14.96 -1.62
C ASP A 47 -14.75 13.62 -2.38
N ALA A 48 -13.63 12.90 -2.32
CA ALA A 48 -13.50 11.57 -2.90
C ALA A 48 -14.50 10.57 -2.29
N LEU A 49 -14.65 10.59 -0.95
CA LEU A 49 -15.61 9.74 -0.24
C LEU A 49 -17.05 10.08 -0.63
N TYR A 50 -17.44 11.36 -0.60
CA TYR A 50 -18.79 11.79 -1.00
C TYR A 50 -19.07 11.48 -2.47
N GLY A 51 -18.05 11.61 -3.34
CA GLY A 51 -18.13 11.23 -4.74
C GLY A 51 -18.48 9.75 -4.91
N ILE A 52 -17.82 8.86 -4.18
CA ILE A 52 -18.15 7.43 -4.16
C ILE A 52 -19.56 7.18 -3.61
N LEU A 53 -19.87 7.76 -2.45
CA LEU A 53 -21.15 7.51 -1.78
C LEU A 53 -22.29 7.96 -2.69
N GLY A 54 -22.20 9.15 -3.28
CA GLY A 54 -23.16 9.67 -4.24
C GLY A 54 -23.27 8.80 -5.49
N LYS A 55 -22.14 8.38 -6.07
CA LYS A 55 -22.12 7.51 -7.25
C LYS A 55 -22.87 6.20 -7.05
N TYR A 56 -22.77 5.60 -5.86
CA TYR A 56 -23.45 4.35 -5.53
C TYR A 56 -24.74 4.53 -4.75
N THR A 57 -25.25 5.76 -4.63
CA THR A 57 -26.47 6.08 -3.88
C THR A 57 -26.42 5.56 -2.43
N LEU A 58 -25.23 5.56 -1.83
CA LEU A 58 -24.98 5.19 -0.44
C LEU A 58 -25.09 6.44 0.43
N SER A 59 -25.75 6.31 1.58
CA SER A 59 -25.86 7.39 2.55
C SER A 59 -24.77 7.29 3.61
N ILE A 60 -24.13 8.41 3.94
CA ILE A 60 -23.15 8.51 5.03
C ILE A 60 -23.73 8.05 6.38
N SER A 61 -25.03 8.21 6.59
CA SER A 61 -25.75 7.76 7.79
C SER A 61 -25.71 6.23 8.01
N ARG A 62 -25.39 5.47 6.96
CA ARG A 62 -25.25 4.01 7.02
C ARG A 62 -23.85 3.56 7.41
N ILE A 63 -22.86 4.47 7.46
CA ILE A 63 -21.52 4.15 7.96
C ILE A 63 -21.62 3.82 9.45
N ARG A 64 -20.98 2.72 9.86
CA ARG A 64 -20.96 2.25 11.26
C ARG A 64 -19.59 2.29 11.90
N GLY A 65 -18.54 2.35 11.08
CA GLY A 65 -17.18 2.42 11.55
C GLY A 65 -16.25 3.02 10.52
N GLN A 66 -15.15 3.56 11.01
CA GLN A 66 -14.07 4.15 10.22
C GLN A 66 -12.74 3.80 10.87
N VAL A 67 -11.74 3.44 10.04
CA VAL A 67 -10.40 3.02 10.48
C VAL A 67 -9.38 3.55 9.49
N TYR A 68 -8.37 4.28 9.99
CA TYR A 68 -7.32 4.89 9.18
C TYR A 68 -5.94 4.71 9.83
N ASP A 69 -4.88 4.85 9.02
CA ASP A 69 -3.52 4.99 9.55
C ASP A 69 -3.32 6.36 10.23
N ILE A 70 -2.19 6.54 10.92
CA ILE A 70 -1.93 7.74 11.76
C ILE A 70 -1.43 8.91 10.90
N ALA A 71 -1.93 9.07 9.69
CA ALA A 71 -1.67 10.29 8.92
C ALA A 71 -2.39 11.47 9.58
N LEU A 72 -1.70 12.61 9.75
CA LEU A 72 -2.24 13.79 10.44
C LEU A 72 -3.54 14.30 9.82
N ASN A 73 -3.64 14.24 8.49
CA ASN A 73 -4.84 14.67 7.75
C ASN A 73 -6.03 13.71 7.97
N MET A 74 -5.75 12.45 8.33
CA MET A 74 -6.76 11.43 8.61
C MET A 74 -7.24 11.45 10.07
N ARG A 75 -6.31 11.64 11.01
CA ARG A 75 -6.56 11.59 12.47
C ARG A 75 -6.86 12.95 13.10
N GLY A 76 -6.78 14.06 12.35
CA GLY A 76 -6.95 15.41 12.90
C GLY A 76 -8.22 15.54 13.75
N GLU A 77 -8.04 15.77 15.05
CA GLU A 77 -9.14 15.84 16.02
C GLU A 77 -10.09 17.02 15.76
N PHE A 78 -9.55 18.10 15.18
CA PHE A 78 -10.27 19.35 14.97
C PHE A 78 -10.70 19.59 13.51
N ASN A 79 -9.87 19.20 12.52
CA ASN A 79 -10.10 19.44 11.09
C ASN A 79 -9.72 18.23 10.19
N GLY A 80 -9.56 17.05 10.80
CA GLY A 80 -9.17 15.84 10.08
C GLY A 80 -10.36 15.14 9.43
N PHE A 81 -10.05 14.28 8.47
CA PHE A 81 -11.02 13.45 7.75
C PHE A 81 -11.97 12.68 8.70
N GLN A 82 -11.42 12.09 9.77
CA GLN A 82 -12.19 11.42 10.82
C GLN A 82 -13.26 12.32 11.43
N ARG A 83 -12.91 13.59 11.72
CA ARG A 83 -13.78 14.52 12.43
C ARG A 83 -14.99 14.88 11.57
N ASN A 84 -14.77 15.12 10.29
CA ASN A 84 -15.83 15.48 9.34
C ASN A 84 -16.89 14.36 9.25
N ILE A 85 -16.45 13.10 9.19
CA ILE A 85 -17.38 11.95 9.17
C ILE A 85 -18.16 11.82 10.49
N LEU A 86 -17.51 12.06 11.64
CA LEU A 86 -18.18 12.02 12.94
C LEU A 86 -19.22 13.13 13.12
N ASP A 87 -18.93 14.32 12.60
CA ASP A 87 -19.84 15.48 12.68
C ASP A 87 -21.11 15.24 11.85
N GLU A 88 -21.02 14.52 10.73
CA GLU A 88 -22.19 14.13 9.93
C GLU A 88 -22.89 12.86 10.44
N ASN A 89 -22.13 11.89 10.96
CA ASN A 89 -22.67 10.64 11.47
C ASN A 89 -22.00 10.27 12.81
N PRO A 90 -22.63 10.64 13.95
CA PRO A 90 -22.08 10.34 15.27
C PRO A 90 -22.06 8.84 15.61
N TYR A 91 -22.70 7.99 14.79
CA TYR A 91 -22.67 6.53 14.94
C TYR A 91 -21.55 5.84 14.13
N ALA A 92 -20.74 6.59 13.38
CA ALA A 92 -19.60 6.06 12.64
C ALA A 92 -18.38 5.93 13.58
N PHE A 93 -18.32 4.84 14.35
CA PHE A 93 -17.29 4.64 15.36
C PHE A 93 -15.89 4.67 14.74
N TYR A 94 -15.01 5.51 15.29
CA TYR A 94 -13.61 5.52 14.90
C TYR A 94 -12.84 4.50 15.73
N ASP A 95 -12.27 3.52 15.04
CA ASP A 95 -11.28 2.61 15.63
C ASP A 95 -9.89 2.92 15.06
N HIS A 96 -8.90 2.75 15.91
CA HIS A 96 -7.53 3.07 15.56
C HIS A 96 -6.84 1.88 14.89
N TYR A 97 -6.05 2.13 13.84
CA TYR A 97 -5.32 1.04 13.18
C TYR A 97 -4.13 0.55 14.02
N TYR A 98 -4.40 -0.44 14.90
CA TYR A 98 -3.44 -0.98 15.87
C TYR A 98 -2.16 -1.55 15.25
N ALA A 99 -2.19 -2.04 14.01
CA ALA A 99 -0.99 -2.59 13.36
C ALA A 99 0.09 -1.51 13.19
N HIS A 100 -0.30 -0.25 12.98
CA HIS A 100 0.66 0.86 12.93
C HIS A 100 1.22 1.19 14.31
N HIS A 101 0.42 1.11 15.38
CA HIS A 101 0.93 1.26 16.75
C HIS A 101 1.94 0.18 17.10
N LEU A 102 1.63 -1.07 16.76
CA LEU A 102 2.55 -2.18 16.98
C LEU A 102 3.85 -1.95 16.21
N GLN A 103 3.76 -1.47 14.97
CA GLN A 103 4.95 -1.11 14.18
C GLN A 103 5.81 -0.07 14.90
N LEU A 104 5.21 1.02 15.37
CA LEU A 104 5.93 2.09 16.05
C LEU A 104 6.58 1.61 17.35
N VAL A 105 5.92 0.74 18.11
CA VAL A 105 6.49 0.11 19.30
C VAL A 105 7.70 -0.75 18.93
N VAL A 106 7.59 -1.56 17.88
CA VAL A 106 8.72 -2.38 17.40
C VAL A 106 9.89 -1.50 16.97
N VAL A 107 9.64 -0.44 16.18
CA VAL A 107 10.68 0.53 15.78
C VAL A 107 11.34 1.14 17.02
N SER A 108 10.54 1.65 17.97
CA SER A 108 11.05 2.27 19.20
C SER A 108 11.92 1.30 20.03
N ILE A 109 11.48 0.05 20.19
CA ILE A 109 12.25 -0.99 20.88
C ILE A 109 13.56 -1.27 20.13
N THR A 110 13.51 -1.41 18.81
CA THR A 110 14.71 -1.69 18.00
C THR A 110 15.72 -0.55 18.04
N SER A 111 15.26 0.71 18.06
CA SER A 111 16.11 1.89 18.22
C SER A 111 16.68 2.03 19.63
N SER A 112 16.01 1.49 20.65
CA SER A 112 16.51 1.51 22.03
C SER A 112 17.64 0.51 22.30
N CYS A 113 17.79 -0.50 21.43
CA CYS A 113 18.85 -1.50 21.52
C CYS A 113 19.94 -1.19 20.48
N SER A 114 21.10 -0.72 20.95
CA SER A 114 22.22 -0.32 20.06
C SER A 114 22.60 -1.42 19.08
N SER A 115 22.72 -2.68 19.52
CA SER A 115 23.09 -3.78 18.63
C SER A 115 22.08 -4.05 17.51
N ILE A 116 20.78 -3.87 17.78
CA ILE A 116 19.74 -4.05 16.77
C ILE A 116 19.71 -2.84 15.83
N HIS A 117 19.85 -1.64 16.38
CA HIS A 117 19.97 -0.41 15.59
C HIS A 117 21.16 -0.50 14.61
N ASP A 118 22.36 -0.83 15.10
CA ASP A 118 23.58 -0.97 14.31
C ASP A 118 23.41 -2.03 13.22
N PHE A 119 22.78 -3.18 13.54
CA PHE A 119 22.47 -4.21 12.57
C PHE A 119 21.63 -3.68 11.40
N PHE A 120 20.53 -2.97 11.68
CA PHE A 120 19.68 -2.40 10.62
C PHE A 120 20.34 -1.24 9.87
N GLU A 121 21.23 -0.49 10.52
CA GLU A 121 22.05 0.53 9.87
C GLU A 121 23.03 -0.10 8.86
N TYR A 122 23.72 -1.18 9.23
CA TYR A 122 24.59 -1.92 8.31
C TYR A 122 23.81 -2.52 7.14
N ILE A 123 22.63 -3.10 7.39
CA ILE A 123 21.75 -3.61 6.32
C ILE A 123 21.37 -2.48 5.35
N SER A 124 20.98 -1.31 5.87
CA SER A 124 20.66 -0.14 5.06
C SER A 124 21.86 0.35 4.24
N LEU A 125 23.07 0.31 4.81
CA LEU A 125 24.29 0.65 4.10
C LEU A 125 24.58 -0.33 2.96
N ILE A 126 24.50 -1.65 3.22
CA ILE A 126 24.70 -2.69 2.20
C ILE A 126 23.71 -2.52 1.05
N VAL A 127 22.43 -2.32 1.35
CA VAL A 127 21.38 -2.09 0.36
C VAL A 127 21.69 -0.84 -0.46
N THR A 128 22.06 0.26 0.20
CA THR A 128 22.34 1.54 -0.45
C THR A 128 23.57 1.47 -1.35
N THR A 129 24.69 0.91 -0.86
CA THR A 129 25.91 0.73 -1.64
C THR A 129 25.70 -0.20 -2.83
N THR A 130 24.93 -1.27 -2.65
CA THR A 130 24.60 -2.22 -3.74
C THR A 130 23.74 -1.55 -4.80
N ASN A 131 22.74 -0.76 -4.40
CA ASN A 131 21.86 -0.05 -5.32
C ASN A 131 22.56 1.08 -6.09
N ILE A 132 23.51 1.79 -5.45
CA ILE A 132 24.31 2.84 -6.10
C ILE A 132 25.32 2.24 -7.08
N SER A 133 25.88 1.06 -6.77
CA SER A 133 26.87 0.42 -7.62
C SER A 133 26.20 -0.30 -8.79
N CYS A 134 26.25 0.30 -9.99
CA CYS A 134 25.73 -0.32 -11.22
C CYS A 134 26.27 -1.75 -11.42
N LYS A 135 27.57 -1.97 -11.16
CA LYS A 135 28.21 -3.28 -11.29
C LYS A 135 27.61 -4.33 -10.35
N MET A 136 27.37 -3.97 -9.08
CA MET A 136 26.81 -4.90 -8.11
C MET A 136 25.33 -5.15 -8.40
N ARG A 137 24.57 -4.11 -8.78
CA ARG A 137 23.18 -4.23 -9.19
C ARG A 137 23.00 -5.15 -10.38
N ASP A 138 23.86 -5.02 -11.40
CA ASP A 138 23.81 -5.86 -12.60
C ASP A 138 24.23 -7.31 -12.29
N ALA A 139 25.30 -7.50 -11.51
CA ALA A 139 25.72 -8.83 -11.06
C ALA A 139 24.64 -9.54 -10.25
N LEU A 140 23.94 -8.81 -9.39
CA LEU A 140 22.83 -9.33 -8.60
C LEU A 140 21.64 -9.74 -9.49
N THR A 141 21.28 -8.89 -10.44
CA THR A 141 20.18 -9.16 -11.38
C THR A 141 20.48 -10.41 -12.20
N GLU A 142 21.73 -10.57 -12.64
CA GLU A 142 22.19 -11.74 -13.38
C GLU A 142 22.16 -13.01 -12.52
N ALA A 143 22.66 -12.96 -11.28
CA ALA A 143 22.63 -14.11 -10.37
C ALA A 143 21.18 -14.57 -10.09
N GLN A 144 20.26 -13.64 -9.89
CA GLN A 144 18.83 -13.93 -9.74
C GLN A 144 18.23 -14.55 -11.01
N HIS A 145 18.58 -14.02 -12.20
CA HIS A 145 18.13 -14.56 -13.47
C HIS A 145 18.56 -16.03 -13.63
N GLN A 146 19.83 -16.34 -13.32
CA GLN A 146 20.34 -17.72 -13.35
C GLN A 146 19.66 -18.63 -12.32
N ASN A 147 19.38 -18.14 -11.12
CA ASN A 147 18.64 -18.89 -10.09
C ASN A 147 17.23 -19.27 -10.58
N ILE A 148 16.49 -18.31 -11.15
CA ILE A 148 15.16 -18.55 -11.74
C ILE A 148 15.25 -19.56 -12.87
N LEU A 149 16.23 -19.43 -13.78
CA LEU A 149 16.44 -20.39 -14.86
C LEU A 149 16.73 -21.80 -14.34
N ASN A 150 17.52 -21.93 -13.27
CA ASN A 150 17.82 -23.22 -12.66
C ASN A 150 16.58 -23.85 -12.01
N LYS A 151 15.77 -23.05 -11.29
CA LYS A 151 14.50 -23.51 -10.69
C LYS A 151 13.43 -23.89 -11.72
N LEU A 152 13.41 -23.20 -12.87
CA LEU A 152 12.58 -23.58 -14.01
C LEU A 152 13.05 -24.91 -14.61
N LYS A 153 14.37 -25.11 -14.75
CA LYS A 153 14.95 -26.37 -15.25
C LYS A 153 14.75 -27.55 -14.31
N SER A 154 14.77 -27.33 -12.99
CA SER A 154 14.51 -28.37 -11.98
C SER A 154 13.02 -28.68 -11.80
N GLY A 155 12.12 -27.89 -12.40
CA GLY A 155 10.68 -28.09 -12.30
C GLY A 155 10.06 -27.60 -10.99
N GLU A 156 10.80 -26.85 -10.16
CA GLU A 156 10.31 -26.28 -8.90
C GLU A 156 9.30 -25.14 -9.10
N ILE A 157 9.30 -24.50 -10.27
CA ILE A 157 8.41 -23.37 -10.60
C ILE A 157 7.68 -23.68 -11.91
N SER A 158 6.34 -23.68 -11.91
CA SER A 158 5.53 -23.84 -13.12
C SER A 158 5.26 -22.49 -13.80
N ARG A 159 5.18 -22.49 -15.14
CA ARG A 159 5.19 -21.31 -16.03
C ARG A 159 3.95 -20.39 -15.93
N GLY A 160 3.11 -20.53 -14.90
CA GLY A 160 1.79 -19.92 -14.79
C GLY A 160 1.60 -19.12 -13.51
N MET A 161 2.36 -18.05 -13.31
CA MET A 161 1.96 -16.99 -12.37
C MET A 161 2.62 -15.67 -12.77
N SER A 162 1.84 -14.73 -13.32
CA SER A 162 2.28 -13.36 -13.54
C SER A 162 2.35 -12.63 -12.19
N SER A 163 3.43 -12.87 -11.45
CA SER A 163 3.77 -12.02 -10.31
C SER A 163 4.86 -11.08 -10.78
N HIS A 164 4.54 -9.79 -10.89
CA HIS A 164 5.54 -8.73 -10.95
C HIS A 164 6.33 -8.72 -9.63
N GLN A 165 7.25 -9.67 -9.48
CA GLN A 165 8.25 -9.68 -8.43
C GLN A 165 9.36 -8.74 -8.88
N SER A 166 9.22 -7.44 -8.58
CA SER A 166 10.40 -6.59 -8.59
C SER A 166 11.36 -7.14 -7.53
N SER A 167 12.45 -7.76 -7.99
CA SER A 167 13.48 -8.39 -7.15
C SER A 167 14.56 -7.40 -6.71
N SER A 168 14.34 -6.09 -6.95
CA SER A 168 15.25 -5.05 -6.52
C SER A 168 15.32 -4.98 -5.00
N LEU A 169 16.51 -4.73 -4.45
CA LEU A 169 16.67 -4.43 -3.03
C LEU A 169 15.97 -3.09 -2.76
N THR A 170 14.78 -3.13 -2.17
CA THR A 170 14.09 -1.91 -1.77
C THR A 170 14.66 -1.48 -0.42
N ARG A 171 14.99 -0.19 -0.31
CA ARG A 171 15.43 0.41 0.95
C ARG A 171 14.28 0.33 1.94
N SER A 172 14.60 -0.08 3.17
CA SER A 172 13.64 -0.05 4.26
C SER A 172 13.34 1.40 4.65
N GLU A 173 12.07 1.73 4.86
CA GLU A 173 11.67 3.00 5.44
C GLU A 173 11.72 2.90 6.96
N ASP A 174 12.38 3.85 7.61
CA ASP A 174 12.58 3.87 9.06
C ASP A 174 11.24 3.92 9.85
N THR A 175 10.17 4.36 9.21
CA THR A 175 8.81 4.44 9.78
C THR A 175 8.02 3.14 9.65
N ARG A 176 8.51 2.14 8.92
CA ARG A 176 7.78 0.89 8.61
C ARG A 176 8.68 -0.34 8.75
N TYR A 177 8.76 -0.90 9.96
CA TYR A 177 9.42 -2.19 10.25
C TYR A 177 9.08 -3.38 9.32
N GLY A 178 7.91 -3.39 8.69
CA GLY A 178 7.53 -4.41 7.70
C GLY A 178 8.41 -4.37 6.43
N SER A 179 8.96 -3.20 6.11
CA SER A 179 9.93 -3.04 5.02
C SER A 179 11.28 -3.65 5.39
N HIS A 180 11.74 -3.52 6.66
CA HIS A 180 12.93 -4.20 7.17
C HIS A 180 12.81 -5.72 7.02
N HIS A 181 11.66 -6.30 7.38
CA HIS A 181 11.43 -7.74 7.21
C HIS A 181 11.52 -8.18 5.74
N THR A 182 10.93 -7.40 4.83
CA THR A 182 10.99 -7.68 3.39
C THR A 182 12.42 -7.61 2.85
N THR A 183 13.19 -6.59 3.26
CA THR A 183 14.60 -6.44 2.88
C THR A 183 15.44 -7.61 3.39
N LEU A 184 15.25 -8.04 4.64
CA LEU A 184 15.94 -9.21 5.19
C LEU A 184 15.61 -10.50 4.45
N LEU A 185 14.32 -10.75 4.16
CA LEU A 185 13.90 -11.90 3.37
C LEU A 185 14.51 -11.90 1.96
N ARG A 186 14.69 -10.72 1.36
CA ARG A 186 15.34 -10.59 0.05
C ARG A 186 16.83 -10.87 0.13
N LEU A 187 17.50 -10.40 1.18
CA LEU A 187 18.93 -10.68 1.42
C LEU A 187 19.20 -12.15 1.74
N ASP A 188 18.32 -12.82 2.49
CA ASP A 188 18.43 -14.25 2.81
C ASP A 188 18.23 -15.14 1.57
N ARG A 189 17.42 -14.68 0.60
CA ARG A 189 17.14 -15.39 -0.65
C ARG A 189 18.14 -15.13 -1.77
N MET A 190 19.10 -14.24 -1.55
CA MET A 190 20.18 -13.92 -2.50
C MET A 190 21.31 -14.94 -2.38
#